data_AF-A0A2T1LQK4-F1
#
_entry.id   AF-A0A2T1LQK4-F1
#
_cell.length_a   1.000
_cell.length_b   1.000
_cell.length_c   1.000
_cell.angle_alpha   90.00
_cell.angle_beta   90.00
_cell.angle_gamma   90.00
#
_symmetry.space_group_name_H-M   'P 1'
#
loop_
_entity.id
_entity.type
_entity.pdbx_description
1 polymer ?
#
loop_
_entity_poly.entity_id
_entity_poly.type
_entity_poly.pdbx_seq_one_letter_code
_entity_poly.pdbx_strand_id
1 'polypeptide(L)'
;MRYWLDTEFIEDGQTIDLISVGIVAENGREYYAINLDCNFGRANDWVIKNVFPHLPFAISESFSELDQFSAWQQGFRNKKTIAKEVVEFVLSAEINTHLWSYEELIDYKLDRKPELWGYYCDYDWVVICQLFGSMVNLPKSFPMYCRDIKQWCDSLGNPKLPIKNKSHHALEDARWIKMAWEFLSAYSESSSELD
;
A
#
# COMPACT_ATOMS: atom_id res chain seq x y z
N MET A 1 2.29 -9.80 12.39
CA MET A 1 2.65 -10.09 10.98
C MET A 1 3.32 -8.91 10.28
N ARG A 2 3.96 -9.17 9.14
CA ARG A 2 4.51 -8.15 8.23
C ARG A 2 3.61 -7.92 7.01
N TYR A 3 3.63 -6.68 6.52
CA TYR A 3 2.95 -6.24 5.31
C TYR A 3 3.87 -5.32 4.52
N TRP A 4 3.90 -5.51 3.20
CA TRP A 4 4.64 -4.66 2.27
C TRP A 4 3.63 -3.89 1.43
N LEU A 5 3.79 -2.57 1.36
CA LEU A 5 2.87 -1.69 0.67
C LEU A 5 3.61 -0.76 -0.29
N ASP A 6 2.87 -0.35 -1.31
CA ASP A 6 3.26 0.67 -2.26
C ASP A 6 1.99 1.42 -2.70
N THR A 7 2.15 2.68 -3.07
CA THR A 7 1.06 3.52 -3.54
C THR A 7 1.48 4.32 -4.76
N GLU A 8 0.54 4.50 -5.68
CA GLU A 8 0.67 5.48 -6.75
C GLU A 8 -0.19 6.69 -6.40
N PHE A 9 0.29 7.89 -6.67
CA PHE A 9 -0.39 9.13 -6.31
C PHE A 9 -0.01 10.30 -7.22
N ILE A 10 -0.84 11.34 -7.18
CA ILE A 10 -0.56 12.66 -7.76
C ILE A 10 -0.17 13.58 -6.62
N GLU A 11 1.03 14.16 -6.67
CA GLU A 11 1.50 15.15 -5.70
C GLU A 11 1.91 16.45 -6.39
N ASP A 12 1.77 17.56 -5.66
CA ASP A 12 2.07 18.92 -6.14
C ASP A 12 2.88 19.75 -5.13
N GLY A 13 3.59 19.09 -4.22
CA GLY A 13 4.31 19.71 -3.10
C GLY A 13 3.42 20.29 -1.99
N GLN A 14 2.09 20.19 -2.11
CA GLN A 14 1.14 20.64 -1.08
C GLN A 14 0.18 19.52 -0.66
N THR A 15 -0.29 18.73 -1.62
CA THR A 15 -1.25 17.64 -1.42
C THR A 15 -0.76 16.36 -2.07
N ILE A 16 -1.30 15.24 -1.61
CA ILE A 16 -1.08 13.91 -2.20
C ILE A 16 -2.47 13.31 -2.45
N ASP A 17 -2.77 13.03 -3.70
CA ASP A 17 -4.04 12.42 -4.14
C ASP A 17 -3.78 10.97 -4.54
N LEU A 18 -4.31 10.03 -3.76
CA LEU A 18 -4.11 8.60 -3.95
C LEU A 18 -4.70 8.16 -5.29
N ILE A 19 -3.90 7.53 -6.15
CA ILE A 19 -4.36 6.82 -7.36
C ILE A 19 -4.69 5.38 -6.99
N SER A 20 -3.75 4.64 -6.43
CA SER A 20 -3.92 3.22 -6.11
C SER A 20 -3.04 2.78 -4.95
N VAL A 21 -3.41 1.67 -4.31
CA VAL A 21 -2.70 1.06 -3.20
C VAL A 21 -2.55 -0.43 -3.44
N GLY A 22 -1.36 -0.96 -3.23
CA GLY A 22 -1.05 -2.40 -3.23
C GLY A 22 -0.49 -2.80 -1.88
N ILE A 23 -0.97 -3.92 -1.33
CA ILE A 23 -0.47 -4.48 -0.06
C ILE A 23 -0.31 -5.98 -0.20
N VAL A 24 0.86 -6.49 0.16
CA VAL A 24 1.16 -7.92 0.25
C VAL A 24 1.41 -8.28 1.71
N ALA A 25 0.76 -9.33 2.19
CA ALA A 25 0.93 -9.84 3.55
C ALA A 25 2.00 -10.94 3.60
N GLU A 26 2.62 -11.11 4.77
CA GLU A 26 3.58 -12.18 5.07
C GLU A 26 3.06 -13.58 4.73
N ASN A 27 1.76 -13.81 4.89
CA ASN A 27 1.11 -15.09 4.59
C ASN A 27 0.65 -15.24 3.13
N GLY A 28 1.07 -14.33 2.24
CA GLY A 28 0.79 -14.40 0.80
C GLY A 28 -0.57 -13.85 0.36
N ARG A 29 -1.38 -13.30 1.28
CA ARG A 29 -2.58 -12.55 0.89
C ARG A 29 -2.19 -11.24 0.21
N GLU A 30 -3.03 -10.78 -0.69
CA GLU A 30 -2.80 -9.55 -1.45
C GLU A 30 -4.05 -8.69 -1.47
N TYR A 31 -3.84 -7.38 -1.46
CA TYR A 31 -4.87 -6.35 -1.59
C TYR A 31 -4.44 -5.35 -2.64
N TYR A 32 -5.35 -4.99 -3.52
CA TYR A 32 -5.15 -3.93 -4.51
C TYR A 32 -6.45 -3.16 -4.71
N ALA A 33 -6.35 -1.84 -4.71
CA ALA A 33 -7.46 -0.96 -5.03
C ALA A 33 -7.01 0.29 -5.77
N ILE A 34 -7.93 0.83 -6.58
CA ILE A 34 -7.78 2.08 -7.34
C ILE A 34 -8.83 3.05 -6.81
N ASN A 35 -8.40 4.26 -6.47
CA ASN A 35 -9.24 5.28 -5.87
C ASN A 35 -10.06 6.03 -6.94
N LEU A 36 -11.37 5.78 -6.96
CA LEU A 36 -12.32 6.48 -7.83
C LEU A 36 -12.48 7.96 -7.49
N ASP A 37 -12.15 8.37 -6.27
CA ASP A 37 -12.25 9.76 -5.83
C ASP A 37 -11.00 10.58 -6.25
N CYS A 38 -9.98 9.94 -6.84
CA CYS A 38 -8.77 10.61 -7.32
C CYS A 38 -9.10 11.58 -8.46
N ASN A 39 -8.57 12.80 -8.40
CA ASN A 39 -8.66 13.72 -9.52
C ASN A 39 -7.55 13.45 -10.54
N PHE A 40 -7.75 12.43 -11.37
CA PHE A 40 -6.82 12.02 -12.43
C PHE A 40 -6.42 13.17 -13.39
N GLY A 41 -7.25 14.20 -13.54
CA GLY A 41 -6.95 15.37 -14.38
C GLY A 41 -5.81 16.25 -13.87
N ARG A 42 -5.35 16.05 -12.61
CA ARG A 42 -4.19 16.75 -12.03
C ARG A 42 -2.86 16.05 -12.32
N ALA A 43 -2.88 14.88 -12.96
CA ALA A 43 -1.67 14.11 -13.20
C ALA A 43 -0.66 14.89 -14.06
N ASN A 44 0.60 14.89 -13.65
CA ASN A 44 1.70 15.43 -14.45
C ASN A 44 2.09 14.45 -15.57
N ASP A 45 2.93 14.92 -16.50
CA ASP A 45 3.40 14.12 -17.65
C ASP A 45 4.06 12.81 -17.24
N TRP A 46 4.74 12.78 -16.09
CA TRP A 46 5.41 11.59 -15.62
C TRP A 46 4.40 10.53 -15.17
N VAL A 47 3.38 10.90 -14.40
CA VAL A 47 2.31 10.00 -13.94
C VAL A 47 1.52 9.47 -15.15
N ILE A 48 1.15 10.35 -16.09
CA ILE A 48 0.43 9.97 -17.31
C ILE A 48 1.22 8.93 -18.11
N LYS A 49 2.53 9.09 -18.21
CA LYS A 49 3.39 8.21 -19.01
C LYS A 49 3.71 6.89 -18.32
N ASN A 50 3.88 6.89 -17.00
CA ASN A 50 4.46 5.75 -16.29
C ASN A 50 3.47 5.01 -15.41
N VAL A 51 2.42 5.64 -14.89
CA VAL A 51 1.44 4.99 -14.00
C VAL A 51 0.19 4.60 -14.76
N PHE A 52 -0.41 5.54 -15.48
CA PHE A 52 -1.70 5.33 -16.15
C PHE A 52 -1.74 4.12 -17.09
N PRO A 53 -0.70 3.80 -17.90
CA PRO A 53 -0.70 2.63 -18.77
C PRO A 53 -0.89 1.29 -18.05
N HIS A 54 -0.66 1.24 -16.74
CA HIS A 54 -0.81 0.05 -15.92
C HIS A 54 -2.13 0.01 -15.15
N LEU A 55 -2.95 1.06 -15.23
CA LEU A 55 -4.30 1.04 -14.73
C LEU A 55 -5.21 0.25 -15.68
N PRO A 56 -6.17 -0.52 -15.16
CA PRO A 56 -7.18 -1.18 -15.97
C PRO A 56 -8.12 -0.11 -16.54
N PHE A 57 -7.82 0.36 -17.76
CA PHE A 57 -8.59 1.39 -18.45
C PHE A 57 -9.99 0.88 -18.83
N ALA A 58 -10.97 1.16 -17.98
CA ALA A 58 -12.38 1.12 -18.35
C ALA A 58 -13.16 2.17 -17.56
N ILE A 59 -13.00 3.44 -17.95
CA ILE A 59 -14.00 4.46 -17.62
C ILE A 59 -14.47 5.05 -18.94
N SER A 60 -15.57 4.50 -19.46
CA SER A 60 -16.33 5.18 -20.51
C SER A 60 -17.12 6.32 -19.87
N GLU A 61 -17.34 7.42 -20.60
CA GLU A 61 -18.07 8.62 -20.11
C GLU A 61 -19.51 8.32 -19.64
N SER A 62 -20.06 7.15 -19.97
CA SER A 62 -21.33 6.65 -19.42
C SER A 62 -21.09 5.53 -18.41
N PHE A 63 -21.17 5.84 -17.12
CA PHE A 63 -21.02 4.86 -16.04
C PHE A 63 -22.36 4.14 -15.79
N SER A 64 -22.57 2.97 -16.40
CA SER A 64 -23.74 2.12 -16.14
C SER A 64 -23.54 1.23 -14.89
N GLU A 65 -24.59 0.58 -14.37
CA GLU A 65 -24.48 -0.38 -13.26
C GLU A 65 -23.58 -1.60 -13.61
N LEU A 66 -23.56 -2.02 -14.89
CA LEU A 66 -22.65 -3.07 -15.37
C LEU A 66 -21.19 -2.60 -15.34
N ASP A 67 -20.94 -1.32 -15.61
CA ASP A 67 -19.61 -0.71 -15.52
C ASP A 67 -19.14 -0.63 -14.06
N GLN A 68 -20.05 -0.40 -13.10
CA GLN A 68 -19.72 -0.43 -11.68
C GLN A 68 -19.26 -1.82 -11.22
N PHE A 69 -19.95 -2.89 -11.63
CA PHE A 69 -19.56 -4.26 -11.28
C PHE A 69 -18.20 -4.63 -11.91
N SER A 70 -17.99 -4.28 -13.18
CA SER A 70 -16.73 -4.50 -13.90
C SER A 70 -15.57 -3.70 -13.28
N ALA A 71 -15.79 -2.43 -12.94
CA ALA A 71 -14.80 -1.60 -12.25
C ALA A 71 -14.48 -2.15 -10.86
N TRP A 72 -15.48 -2.65 -10.13
CA TRP A 72 -15.27 -3.28 -8.82
C TRP A 72 -14.39 -4.53 -8.92
N GLN A 73 -14.60 -5.37 -9.96
CA GLN A 73 -13.72 -6.50 -10.27
C GLN A 73 -12.29 -6.08 -10.64
N GLN A 74 -12.12 -4.90 -11.22
CA GLN A 74 -10.83 -4.30 -11.58
C GLN A 74 -10.17 -3.54 -10.41
N GLY A 75 -10.75 -3.59 -9.20
CA GLY A 75 -10.18 -2.99 -8.00
C GLY A 75 -10.59 -1.55 -7.74
N PHE A 76 -11.48 -0.94 -8.54
CA PHE A 76 -11.93 0.42 -8.29
C PHE A 76 -12.80 0.53 -7.04
N ARG A 77 -12.50 1.50 -6.17
CA ARG A 77 -13.16 1.76 -4.89
C ARG A 77 -13.16 3.26 -4.60
N ASN A 78 -14.16 3.78 -3.88
CA ASN A 78 -14.04 5.11 -3.30
C ASN A 78 -13.10 5.08 -2.08
N LYS A 79 -12.57 6.24 -1.69
CA LYS A 79 -11.55 6.38 -0.63
C LYS A 79 -12.02 5.81 0.71
N LYS A 80 -13.30 5.97 1.06
CA LYS A 80 -13.89 5.44 2.30
C LYS A 80 -13.89 3.90 2.30
N THR A 81 -14.22 3.28 1.18
CA THR A 81 -14.17 1.82 1.03
C THR A 81 -12.75 1.31 1.09
N ILE A 82 -11.78 1.99 0.46
CA ILE A 82 -10.36 1.63 0.55
C ILE A 82 -9.89 1.67 2.01
N ALA A 83 -10.20 2.74 2.76
CA ALA A 83 -9.83 2.85 4.17
C ALA A 83 -10.36 1.67 5.00
N LYS A 84 -11.62 1.28 4.78
CA LYS A 84 -12.24 0.12 5.43
C LYS A 84 -11.55 -1.19 5.06
N GLU A 85 -11.39 -1.45 3.77
CA GLU A 85 -10.81 -2.70 3.27
C GLU A 85 -9.34 -2.86 3.68
N VAL A 86 -8.56 -1.77 3.76
CA VAL A 86 -7.18 -1.79 4.27
C VAL A 86 -7.14 -2.24 5.74
N VAL A 87 -8.02 -1.72 6.59
CA VAL A 87 -8.11 -2.13 8.01
C VAL A 87 -8.50 -3.60 8.11
N GLU A 88 -9.54 -4.01 7.37
CA GLU A 88 -9.97 -5.40 7.34
C GLU A 88 -8.86 -6.32 6.84
N PHE A 89 -8.13 -5.95 5.80
CA PHE A 89 -7.04 -6.73 5.24
C PHE A 89 -5.89 -6.92 6.25
N VAL A 90 -5.47 -5.85 6.93
CA VAL A 90 -4.38 -5.90 7.92
C VAL A 90 -4.79 -6.67 9.18
N LEU A 91 -6.05 -6.57 9.62
CA LEU A 91 -6.52 -7.22 10.85
C LEU A 91 -7.04 -8.64 10.67
N SER A 92 -7.47 -9.03 9.47
CA SER A 92 -8.08 -10.35 9.20
C SER A 92 -7.14 -11.53 9.37
N ALA A 93 -5.84 -11.31 9.55
CA ALA A 93 -4.92 -12.38 9.93
C ALA A 93 -4.86 -12.64 11.45
N GLU A 94 -5.31 -11.69 12.26
CA GLU A 94 -5.25 -11.77 13.73
C GLU A 94 -6.66 -11.98 14.32
N ILE A 95 -7.72 -11.47 13.67
CA ILE A 95 -9.11 -11.57 14.12
C ILE A 95 -10.08 -11.87 12.98
N ASN A 96 -11.27 -12.40 13.30
CA ASN A 96 -12.37 -12.49 12.33
C ASN A 96 -13.07 -11.12 12.21
N THR A 97 -12.63 -10.31 11.25
CA THR A 97 -13.10 -8.94 11.04
C THR A 97 -14.58 -8.83 10.69
N HIS A 98 -15.20 -9.88 10.14
CA HIS A 98 -16.63 -9.88 9.78
C HIS A 98 -17.58 -9.78 10.97
N LEU A 99 -17.08 -9.99 12.19
CA LEU A 99 -17.87 -9.86 13.42
C LEU A 99 -17.86 -8.44 14.01
N TRP A 100 -17.18 -7.50 13.35
CA TRP A 100 -16.91 -6.16 13.87
C TRP A 100 -17.40 -5.08 12.90
N SER A 101 -17.92 -3.98 13.44
CA SER A 101 -18.15 -2.76 12.66
C SER A 101 -16.83 -2.06 12.34
N TYR A 102 -16.85 -1.15 11.37
CA TYR A 102 -15.65 -0.40 10.99
C TYR A 102 -15.14 0.46 12.15
N GLU A 103 -16.04 1.11 12.89
CA GLU A 103 -15.72 1.94 14.05
C GLU A 103 -15.05 1.13 15.15
N GLU A 104 -15.52 -0.10 15.40
CA GLU A 104 -14.89 -1.00 16.37
C GLU A 104 -13.51 -1.48 15.88
N LEU A 105 -13.35 -1.74 14.57
CA LEU A 105 -12.04 -2.11 13.99
C LEU A 105 -11.01 -0.99 14.10
N ILE A 106 -11.42 0.27 13.90
CA ILE A 106 -10.55 1.44 14.09
C ILE A 106 -10.05 1.52 15.54
N ASP A 107 -10.92 1.23 16.49
CA ASP A 107 -10.60 1.30 17.92
C ASP A 107 -9.94 0.02 18.49
N TYR A 108 -9.90 -1.05 17.70
CA TYR A 108 -9.32 -2.32 18.11
C TYR A 108 -7.80 -2.21 18.32
N LYS A 109 -7.30 -2.83 19.39
CA LYS A 109 -5.88 -2.85 19.75
C LYS A 109 -5.36 -4.28 19.66
N LEU A 110 -4.24 -4.43 18.95
CA LEU A 110 -3.45 -5.64 18.98
C LEU A 110 -2.38 -5.54 20.08
N ASP A 111 -2.08 -6.66 20.73
CA ASP A 111 -0.98 -6.74 21.69
C ASP A 111 0.37 -6.43 21.03
N ARG A 112 0.55 -6.92 19.79
CA ARG A 112 1.67 -6.59 18.92
C ARG A 112 1.17 -5.98 17.63
N LYS A 113 1.59 -4.74 17.36
CA LYS A 113 1.28 -4.04 16.11
C LYS A 113 1.93 -4.74 14.91
N PRO A 114 1.29 -4.73 13.73
CA PRO A 114 1.88 -5.25 12.51
C PRO A 114 3.08 -4.40 12.09
N GLU A 115 3.99 -5.01 11.34
CA GLU A 115 5.09 -4.29 10.70
C GLU A 115 4.66 -3.91 9.28
N LEU A 116 4.58 -2.62 9.00
CA LEU A 116 4.31 -2.09 7.66
C LEU A 116 5.62 -1.66 7.04
N TRP A 117 5.88 -2.10 5.81
CA TRP A 117 7.12 -1.88 5.08
C TRP A 117 6.84 -1.26 3.72
N GLY A 118 7.69 -0.34 3.28
CA GLY A 118 7.69 0.21 1.92
C GLY A 118 9.10 0.54 1.45
N TYR A 119 9.26 1.13 0.26
CA TYR A 119 10.57 1.49 -0.30
C TYR A 119 10.57 2.94 -0.77
N TYR A 120 11.35 3.80 -0.11
CA TYR A 120 11.21 5.26 -0.15
C TYR A 120 9.82 5.74 0.30
N CYS A 121 9.33 5.15 1.39
CA CYS A 121 7.90 5.13 1.71
C CYS A 121 7.38 6.32 2.52
N ASP A 122 8.06 7.47 2.49
CA ASP A 122 7.63 8.64 3.26
C ASP A 122 6.27 9.16 2.76
N TYR A 123 6.14 9.35 1.45
CA TYR A 123 4.89 9.82 0.82
C TYR A 123 3.81 8.73 0.83
N ASP A 124 4.19 7.47 0.62
CA ASP A 124 3.28 6.32 0.76
C ASP A 124 2.66 6.28 2.16
N TRP A 125 3.47 6.50 3.19
CA TRP A 125 2.96 6.50 4.55
C TRP A 125 2.01 7.67 4.82
N VAL A 126 2.31 8.86 4.30
CA VAL A 126 1.41 10.01 4.39
C VAL A 126 0.08 9.72 3.73
N VAL A 127 0.06 9.18 2.50
CA VAL A 127 -1.19 8.92 1.78
C VAL A 127 -2.01 7.80 2.41
N ILE A 128 -1.36 6.76 2.96
CA ILE A 128 -2.04 5.73 3.78
C ILE A 128 -2.67 6.35 5.02
N CYS A 129 -1.97 7.22 5.75
CA CYS A 129 -2.55 7.94 6.90
C CYS A 129 -3.77 8.78 6.48
N GLN A 130 -3.70 9.42 5.32
CA GLN A 130 -4.77 10.26 4.78
C GLN A 130 -6.02 9.49 4.34
N LEU A 131 -5.98 8.16 4.23
CA LEU A 131 -7.20 7.33 4.13
C LEU A 131 -8.10 7.50 5.37
N PHE A 132 -7.50 7.75 6.54
CA PHE A 132 -8.18 7.90 7.83
C PHE A 132 -8.30 9.38 8.27
N GLY A 133 -7.92 10.30 7.38
CA GLY A 133 -7.88 11.74 7.66
C GLY A 133 -6.52 12.17 8.21
N SER A 134 -6.45 12.46 9.50
CA SER A 134 -5.19 12.86 10.14
C SER A 134 -4.50 11.67 10.81
N MET A 135 -3.19 11.76 11.04
CA MET A 135 -2.42 10.67 11.66
C MET A 135 -2.94 10.26 13.06
N VAL A 136 -3.59 11.17 13.80
CA VAL A 136 -4.19 10.85 15.11
C VAL A 136 -5.43 9.97 15.00
N ASN A 137 -6.01 9.84 13.80
CA ASN A 137 -7.17 9.02 13.51
C ASN A 137 -6.81 7.66 12.89
N LEU A 138 -5.52 7.32 12.82
CA LEU A 138 -5.09 5.98 12.40
C LEU A 138 -5.75 4.90 13.28
N PRO A 139 -6.04 3.71 12.72
CA PRO A 139 -6.49 2.57 13.50
C PRO A 139 -5.53 2.30 14.67
N LYS A 140 -6.04 2.08 15.88
CA LYS A 140 -5.21 1.94 17.09
C LYS A 140 -4.24 0.75 17.03
N SER A 141 -4.59 -0.24 16.22
CA SER A 141 -3.80 -1.42 15.89
C SER A 141 -2.61 -1.14 14.96
N PHE A 142 -2.61 -0.06 14.19
CA PHE A 142 -1.56 0.25 13.21
C PHE A 142 -0.34 0.90 13.88
N PRO A 143 0.90 0.67 13.38
CA PRO A 143 2.06 1.46 13.79
C PRO A 143 1.90 2.93 13.34
N MET A 144 2.63 3.85 14.00
CA MET A 144 2.64 5.27 13.64
C MET A 144 3.69 5.62 12.56
N TYR A 145 4.32 4.61 11.98
CA TYR A 145 5.39 4.73 10.99
C TYR A 145 5.34 3.55 10.02
N CYS A 146 5.87 3.77 8.83
CA CYS A 146 6.23 2.73 7.88
C CYS A 146 7.74 2.46 7.98
N ARG A 147 8.15 1.20 7.88
CA ARG A 147 9.56 0.82 7.86
C ARG A 147 10.08 0.90 6.43
N ASP A 148 11.21 1.57 6.26
CA ASP A 148 11.75 1.81 4.93
C ASP A 148 12.83 0.77 4.55
N ILE A 149 12.60 0.05 3.45
CA ILE A 149 13.52 -0.95 2.91
C ILE A 149 14.83 -0.31 2.46
N LYS A 150 14.81 0.89 1.89
CA LYS A 150 16.03 1.56 1.45
C LYS A 150 16.89 1.96 2.65
N GLN A 151 16.28 2.51 3.70
CA GLN A 151 16.96 2.86 4.93
C GLN A 151 17.60 1.62 5.57
N TRP A 152 16.88 0.49 5.61
CA TRP A 152 17.45 -0.75 6.11
C TRP A 152 18.59 -1.28 5.22
N CYS A 153 18.42 -1.24 3.89
CA CYS A 153 19.46 -1.56 2.93
C CYS A 153 20.74 -0.73 3.18
N ASP A 154 20.61 0.59 3.38
CA ASP A 154 21.74 1.47 3.68
C ASP A 154 22.47 1.09 4.97
N SER A 155 21.72 0.74 6.03
CA SER A 155 22.32 0.30 7.29
C SER A 155 23.13 -1.00 7.17
N LEU A 156 22.86 -1.80 6.13
CA LEU A 156 23.54 -3.06 5.82
C LEU A 156 24.68 -2.87 4.79
N GLY A 157 25.13 -1.64 4.55
CA GLY A 157 26.20 -1.35 3.58
C GLY A 157 25.69 -1.20 2.13
N ASN A 158 24.38 -1.02 1.95
CA ASN A 158 23.72 -0.78 0.67
C ASN A 158 23.99 -1.87 -0.39
N PRO A 159 23.75 -3.16 -0.08
CA PRO A 159 23.91 -4.23 -1.05
C PRO A 159 22.98 -4.03 -2.25
N LYS A 160 23.38 -4.59 -3.40
CA LYS A 160 22.57 -4.49 -4.61
C LYS A 160 21.29 -5.31 -4.48
N LEU A 161 20.15 -4.62 -4.37
CA LEU A 161 18.83 -5.22 -4.29
C LEU A 161 18.43 -6.00 -5.56
N PRO A 162 17.47 -6.95 -5.47
CA PRO A 162 16.88 -7.62 -6.61
C PRO A 162 16.33 -6.64 -7.66
N ILE A 163 16.31 -7.05 -8.93
CA ILE A 163 15.86 -6.19 -10.03
C ILE A 163 14.35 -5.92 -9.89
N LYS A 164 13.96 -4.64 -9.84
CA LYS A 164 12.56 -4.19 -9.84
C LYS A 164 12.03 -4.14 -11.27
N ASN A 165 10.79 -4.60 -11.48
CA ASN A 165 10.06 -4.31 -12.71
C ASN A 165 9.72 -2.80 -12.76
N LYS A 166 9.62 -2.20 -13.95
CA LYS A 166 9.35 -0.76 -14.12
C LYS A 166 7.87 -0.43 -14.28
N SER A 167 7.00 -1.33 -13.85
CA SER A 167 5.57 -1.27 -14.19
C SER A 167 4.75 -0.31 -13.33
N HIS A 168 5.33 0.45 -12.39
CA HIS A 168 4.65 1.49 -11.58
C HIS A 168 3.18 1.14 -11.27
N HIS A 169 3.02 -0.07 -10.73
CA HIS A 169 1.74 -0.69 -10.44
C HIS A 169 1.85 -1.14 -9.00
N ALA A 170 1.10 -0.47 -8.11
CA ALA A 170 1.28 -0.57 -6.68
C ALA A 170 1.34 -2.02 -6.14
N LEU A 171 0.53 -2.94 -6.66
CA LEU A 171 0.61 -4.35 -6.21
C LEU A 171 1.90 -5.07 -6.64
N GLU A 172 2.39 -4.83 -7.87
CA GLU A 172 3.64 -5.45 -8.34
C GLU A 172 4.83 -4.90 -7.57
N ASP A 173 4.77 -3.61 -7.25
CA ASP A 173 5.78 -2.93 -6.47
C ASP A 173 5.77 -3.43 -5.02
N ALA A 174 4.61 -3.60 -4.39
CA ALA A 174 4.48 -4.23 -3.06
C ALA A 174 5.04 -5.67 -3.03
N ARG A 175 4.83 -6.47 -4.09
CA ARG A 175 5.45 -7.82 -4.22
C ARG A 175 6.96 -7.72 -4.31
N TRP A 176 7.50 -6.76 -5.06
CA TRP A 176 8.94 -6.56 -5.13
C TRP A 176 9.52 -6.08 -3.79
N ILE A 177 8.82 -5.23 -3.05
CA ILE A 177 9.24 -4.77 -1.72
C ILE A 177 9.36 -5.97 -0.76
N LYS A 178 8.42 -6.93 -0.82
CA LYS A 178 8.54 -8.22 -0.10
C LYS A 178 9.80 -8.98 -0.49
N MET A 179 10.07 -9.12 -1.79
CA MET A 179 11.28 -9.79 -2.30
C MET A 179 12.56 -9.10 -1.82
N ALA A 180 12.59 -7.77 -1.83
CA ALA A 180 13.72 -6.97 -1.34
C ALA A 180 13.93 -7.17 0.17
N TRP A 181 12.85 -7.21 0.95
CA TRP A 181 12.89 -7.52 2.37
C TRP A 181 13.45 -8.92 2.65
N GLU A 182 12.99 -9.93 1.92
CA GLU A 182 13.46 -11.31 2.05
C GLU A 182 14.96 -11.42 1.71
N PHE A 183 15.41 -10.72 0.67
CA PHE A 183 16.83 -10.62 0.31
C PHE A 183 17.67 -9.99 1.43
N LEU A 184 17.24 -8.86 1.99
CA LEU A 184 17.97 -8.16 3.05
C LEU A 184 17.98 -8.96 4.36
N SER A 185 16.88 -9.64 4.69
CA SER A 185 16.82 -10.55 5.85
C SER A 185 17.92 -11.61 5.76
N ALA A 186 17.98 -12.35 4.65
CA ALA A 186 19.00 -13.37 4.43
C ALA A 186 20.43 -12.79 4.40
N TYR A 187 20.60 -11.61 3.80
CA TYR A 187 21.89 -10.90 3.77
C TYR A 187 22.38 -10.54 5.18
N SER A 188 21.48 -10.05 6.04
CA SER A 188 21.81 -9.68 7.42
C SER A 188 22.20 -10.88 8.29
N GLU A 189 21.51 -12.02 8.13
CA GLU A 189 21.81 -13.26 8.85
C GLU A 189 23.21 -13.78 8.48
N SER A 190 23.50 -13.90 7.18
CA SER A 190 24.82 -14.36 6.71
C SER A 190 25.98 -13.45 7.11
N SER A 191 25.74 -12.14 7.23
CA SER A 191 26.76 -11.19 7.69
C SER A 191 27.04 -11.34 9.19
N SER A 192 26.03 -11.70 9.98
CA SER A 192 26.16 -11.89 11.43
C SER A 192 26.87 -13.17 11.84
N GLU A 193 26.95 -14.18 10.97
CA GLU A 193 27.69 -15.43 11.22
C GLU A 193 29.20 -15.30 10.99
N LEU A 194 29.65 -14.20 10.40
CA LEU A 194 31.06 -13.95 10.06
C LEU A 194 31.80 -13.06 11.08
N ASP A 195 31.07 -12.48 12.03
CA ASP A 195 31.58 -11.66 13.15
C ASP A 195 31.64 -12.45 14.48
#